data_AF-A0A368VK11-F1
#
_entry.id   AF-A0A368VK11-F1
#
_cell.length_a   1.000
_cell.length_b   1.000
_cell.length_c   1.000
_cell.angle_alpha   90.00
_cell.angle_beta   90.00
_cell.angle_gamma   90.00
#
_symmetry.space_group_name_H-M   'P 1'
#
loop_
_entity.id
_entity.type
_entity.pdbx_description
1 polymer ?
#
loop_
_entity_poly.entity_id
_entity_poly.type
_entity_poly.pdbx_seq_one_letter_code
_entity_poly.pdbx_strand_id
1 'polypeptide(L)' 'MSKMSREQFDKAFKRMNGSWAYENADLQPEEKELLYKRLNGEITDEEYNRAFIERKGKEK' A
#
# COMPACT_ATOMS: atom_id res chain seq x y z
N MET A 1 -15.46 10.95 -5.16
CA MET A 1 -14.02 11.12 -4.86
C MET A 1 -13.25 10.75 -6.11
N SER A 2 -12.33 11.59 -6.59
CA SER A 2 -11.52 11.25 -7.76
C SER A 2 -10.54 10.14 -7.40
N LYS A 3 -10.48 9.09 -8.22
CA LYS A 3 -9.46 8.03 -8.07
C LYS A 3 -8.08 8.65 -8.24
N MET A 4 -7.16 8.29 -7.36
CA MET A 4 -5.75 8.64 -7.43
C MET A 4 -5.11 7.92 -8.62
N SER A 5 -4.39 8.65 -9.46
CA SER A 5 -3.60 8.03 -10.52
C SER A 5 -2.38 7.34 -9.94
N ARG A 6 -1.81 6.37 -10.68
CA ARG A 6 -0.61 5.66 -10.25
C ARG A 6 0.57 6.60 -9.99
N GLU A 7 0.73 7.63 -10.83
CA GLU A 7 1.80 8.62 -10.68
C GLU A 7 1.61 9.48 -9.41
N GLN A 8 0.36 9.86 -9.09
CA GLN A 8 0.04 10.59 -7.87
C GLN A 8 0.31 9.73 -6.64
N PHE A 9 -0.05 8.45 -6.69
CA PHE A 9 0.25 7.49 -5.64
C PHE A 9 1.75 7.33 -5.44
N ASP A 10 2.54 7.16 -6.50
CA ASP A 10 4.00 7.01 -6.37
C ASP A 10 4.66 8.26 -5.78
N LYS A 11 4.19 9.46 -6.14
CA LYS A 11 4.66 10.73 -5.56
C LYS A 11 4.29 10.84 -4.08
N ALA A 12 3.05 10.49 -3.72
CA ALA A 12 2.58 10.52 -2.33
C ALA A 12 3.29 9.47 -1.47
N PHE A 13 3.47 8.26 -2.00
CA PHE A 13 4.17 7.15 -1.36
C PHE A 13 5.64 7.49 -1.10
N LYS A 14 6.35 8.04 -2.10
CA LYS A 14 7.74 8.51 -1.93
C LYS A 14 7.85 9.59 -0.85
N ARG A 15 6.90 10.54 -0.80
CA ARG A 15 6.86 11.57 0.25
C ARG A 15 6.60 10.96 1.64
N MET A 16 5.65 10.03 1.76
CA MET A 16 5.39 9.33 3.02
C MET A 16 6.61 8.54 3.49
N ASN A 17 7.24 7.75 2.61
CA ASN A 17 8.46 7.01 2.93
C ASN A 17 9.59 7.93 3.40
N GLY A 18 9.79 9.06 2.70
CA GLY A 18 10.83 10.04 3.05
C GLY A 18 10.55 10.79 4.37
N SER A 19 9.29 11.02 4.72
CA SER A 19 8.93 11.75 5.95
C SER A 19 8.87 10.88 7.20
N TRP A 20 8.59 9.58 7.07
CA TRP A 20 8.31 8.70 8.22
C TRP A 20 9.50 7.85 8.66
N ALA A 21 10.72 8.13 8.16
CA ALA A 21 11.89 7.26 8.36
C ALA A 21 11.56 5.77 8.09
N TYR A 22 10.63 5.53 7.16
CA TYR A 22 10.39 4.23 6.55
C TYR A 22 11.52 3.94 5.54
N GLU A 23 12.75 4.27 5.91
CA GLU A 23 13.96 4.20 5.07
C GLU A 23 14.29 2.77 4.62
N ASN A 24 13.54 1.76 5.09
CA ASN A 24 13.73 0.36 4.72
C ASN A 24 12.44 -0.46 4.64
N ALA A 25 11.24 0.13 4.59
CA ALA A 25 10.07 -0.64 4.14
C ALA A 25 10.01 -0.55 2.62
N ASP A 26 10.80 -1.38 1.96
CA ASP A 26 10.48 -1.86 0.62
C ASP A 26 9.18 -2.66 0.75
N LEU A 27 8.04 -1.95 0.77
CA LEU A 27 6.77 -2.59 0.49
C LEU A 27 6.96 -3.34 -0.81
N GLN A 28 6.73 -4.63 -0.74
CA GLN A 28 6.86 -5.48 -1.90
C GLN A 28 5.85 -4.99 -2.96
N PRO A 29 6.12 -5.20 -4.26
CA PRO A 29 5.28 -4.68 -5.33
C PRO A 29 3.78 -4.95 -5.14
N GLU A 30 3.42 -6.10 -4.56
CA GLU A 30 2.03 -6.47 -4.31
C GLU A 30 1.42 -5.76 -3.10
N GLU A 31 2.20 -5.44 -2.06
CA GLU A 31 1.72 -4.63 -0.92
C GLU A 31 1.43 -3.20 -1.36
N LYS A 32 2.31 -2.66 -2.21
CA LYS A 32 2.14 -1.36 -2.83
C LYS A 32 0.90 -1.32 -3.72
N GLU A 33 0.61 -2.41 -4.42
CA GLU A 33 -0.61 -2.58 -5.22
C GLU A 33 -1.88 -2.65 -4.35
N LEU A 34 -1.85 -3.39 -3.25
CA LEU A 34 -2.96 -3.47 -2.28
C LEU A 34 -3.25 -2.10 -1.68
N LEU A 35 -2.22 -1.34 -1.30
CA LEU A 35 -2.37 0.00 -0.77
C LEU A 35 -2.99 0.95 -1.81
N TYR A 36 -2.55 0.87 -3.07
CA TYR A 36 -3.13 1.65 -4.16
C TYR A 36 -4.63 1.34 -4.37
N LYS A 37 -4.99 0.06 -4.41
CA LYS A 37 -6.39 -0.38 -4.53
C LYS A 37 -7.24 0.12 -3.36
N ARG A 38 -6.71 0.03 -2.14
CA ARG A 38 -7.38 0.52 -0.93
C ARG A 38 -7.61 2.04 -0.98
N LEU A 39 -6.61 2.82 -1.36
CA LEU A 39 -6.72 4.27 -1.49
C LEU A 39 -7.71 4.70 -2.58
N ASN A 40 -7.90 3.87 -3.60
CA ASN A 40 -8.89 4.08 -4.66
C ASN A 40 -10.27 3.50 -4.34
N GLY A 41 -10.45 2.90 -3.16
CA GLY A 41 -11.70 2.24 -2.76
C GLY A 41 -12.05 1.02 -3.61
N GLU A 42 -11.06 0.41 -4.27
CA GLU A 42 -11.22 -0.83 -5.04
C GLU A 42 -11.22 -2.07 -4.14
N ILE A 43 -10.65 -1.96 -2.95
CA ILE A 43 -10.77 -2.93 -1.87
C ILE A 43 -11.13 -2.20 -0.57
N THR A 44 -11.84 -2.90 0.30
CA THR A 44 -12.17 -2.44 1.65
C THR A 44 -10.98 -2.53 2.59
N ASP A 45 -11.07 -1.84 3.74
CA ASP A 45 -10.08 -1.96 4.80
C ASP A 45 -9.99 -3.40 5.34
N GLU A 46 -11.10 -4.14 5.37
CA GLU A 46 -11.12 -5.55 5.77
C GLU A 46 -10.38 -6.45 4.78
N GLU A 47 -10.58 -6.24 3.48
CA GLU A 47 -9.87 -6.98 2.43
C GLU A 47 -8.37 -6.65 2.42
N TYR A 48 -8.01 -5.38 2.60
CA TYR A 48 -6.63 -4.96 2.75
C TYR A 48 -5.97 -5.63 3.96
N ASN A 49 -6.61 -5.59 5.12
CA ASN A 49 -6.08 -6.19 6.35
C ASN A 49 -5.98 -7.71 6.24
N ARG A 50 -6.97 -8.38 5.64
CA ARG A 50 -6.91 -9.83 5.41
C ARG A 50 -5.75 -10.20 4.49
N ALA A 51 -5.60 -9.51 3.37
CA ALA A 51 -4.49 -9.75 2.44
C ALA A 51 -3.12 -9.49 3.08
N PHE A 52 -3.02 -8.46 3.93
CA PHE A 52 -1.81 -8.13 4.66
C PHE A 52 -1.44 -9.20 5.72
N ILE A 53 -2.43 -9.68 6.47
CA ILE A 53 -2.26 -10.72 7.50
C ILE A 53 -1.93 -12.08 6.86
N GLU A 54 -2.65 -12.48 5.82
CA GLU A 54 -2.40 -13.74 5.09
C GLU A 54 -0.98 -13.79 4.50
N ARG A 55 -0.44 -12.65 4.07
CA ARG A 55 0.94 -12.55 3.57
C ARG A 55 1.96 -12.75 4.69
N LYS A 56 1.83 -12.02 5.81
CA LYS A 56 2.71 -12.16 6.99
C LYS A 56 2.69 -13.57 7.58
N GLY A 57 1.57 -14.28 7.45
CA GLY A 57 1.43 -15.68 7.88
C GLY A 57 2.14 -16.70 6.98
N LYS A 58 2.45 -16.36 5.72
CA LYS A 58 3.12 -17.25 4.74
C LYS A 58 4.65 -17.13 4.74
N GLU A 59 5.23 -16.18 5.48
CA GLU A 59 6.68 -16.06 5.69
C GLU A 59 7.19 -16.90 6.89
N LYS A 60 6.35 -17.78 7.46
CA LYS A 60 6.71 -18.70 8.54
C LYS A 60 6.95 -20.12 8.05
#